data_AF-A0A9P4R635-F1
#
_entry.id   AF-A0A9P4R635-F1
#
_cell.length_a   1.000
_cell.length_b   1.000
_cell.length_c   1.000
_cell.angle_alpha   90.00
_cell.angle_beta   90.00
_cell.angle_gamma   90.00
#
_symmetry.space_group_name_H-M   'P 1'
#
loop_
_entity.id
_entity.type
_entity.pdbx_description
1 polymer ?
#
loop_
_entity_poly.entity_id
_entity_poly.type
_entity_poly.pdbx_seq_one_letter_code
_entity_poly.pdbx_strand_id
1 'polypeptide(L)'
;MTRWEQILQLNLSYLRQEIDVSPKFQGPLYSETIPLVPAFARLHEYGILTCSSQPGRLDPDDGVVMKCSHEMCDNERFLQIKQKAFLWLLVPTEHEGIDKKKVARLVGELLGRNDLVITAYSENDEYPSPAGPMDYPREVAPIEDEDLNDNVERDDEGGDEVEGNVHEDGEVEEEKEAGSEGMGTRTLDPKSRDGICDGLEATSNEELEFSDEDQAASDLIKLYYFRSTAPPIPEPHFLTTRRSASSRAELKTASEKVQTNFITSLPQITKELSQCGTNYLESRFRAVRRVRPVAVGIAAKDWGPQVDIPAIVEELCEQVGLQRVFERINEAHLEEQSRSLVERLSRLWR
;
A
#
# COMPACT_ATOMS: atom_id res chain seq x y z
N MET A 1 -8.73 5.81 21.34
CA MET A 1 -8.46 4.56 20.59
C MET A 1 -9.20 4.64 19.26
N THR A 2 -8.53 4.49 18.12
CA THR A 2 -9.16 4.68 16.79
C THR A 2 -10.07 3.49 16.44
N ARG A 3 -11.27 3.74 15.90
CA ARG A 3 -12.21 2.74 15.38
C ARG A 3 -12.07 2.59 13.86
N TRP A 4 -12.48 1.45 13.29
CA TRP A 4 -12.46 1.23 11.83
C TRP A 4 -13.26 2.29 11.06
N GLU A 5 -14.44 2.65 11.59
CA GLU A 5 -15.27 3.75 11.07
C GLU A 5 -14.49 5.06 10.91
N GLN A 6 -13.62 5.40 11.88
CA GLN A 6 -12.83 6.64 11.82
C GLN A 6 -11.77 6.58 10.72
N ILE A 7 -11.26 5.40 10.38
CA ILE A 7 -10.36 5.22 9.24
C ILE A 7 -11.11 5.43 7.93
N LEU A 8 -12.31 4.86 7.80
CA LEU A 8 -13.17 5.05 6.63
C LEU A 8 -13.54 6.52 6.47
N GLN A 9 -13.99 7.19 7.54
CA GLN A 9 -14.31 8.63 7.52
C GLN A 9 -13.11 9.48 7.09
N LEU A 10 -11.93 9.19 7.62
CA LEU A 10 -10.71 9.89 7.24
C LEU A 10 -10.39 9.69 5.74
N ASN A 11 -10.52 8.47 5.23
CA ASN A 11 -10.32 8.21 3.81
C ASN A 11 -11.40 8.90 2.96
N LEU A 12 -12.65 8.93 3.41
CA LEU A 12 -13.75 9.62 2.74
C LEU A 12 -13.52 11.15 2.68
N SER A 13 -13.08 11.77 3.78
CA SER A 13 -12.68 13.19 3.79
C SER A 13 -11.55 13.45 2.80
N TYR A 14 -10.56 12.55 2.69
CA TYR A 14 -9.52 12.65 1.68
C TYR A 14 -10.08 12.53 0.25
N LEU A 15 -10.96 11.55 -0.01
CA LEU A 15 -11.59 11.36 -1.32
C LEU A 15 -12.46 12.56 -1.74
N ARG A 16 -13.04 13.27 -0.77
CA ARG A 16 -13.79 14.51 -0.96
C ARG A 16 -12.89 15.75 -1.08
N GLN A 17 -11.57 15.59 -0.96
CA GLN A 17 -10.59 16.68 -0.96
C GLN A 17 -10.80 17.68 0.20
N GLU A 18 -11.36 17.22 1.32
CA GLU A 18 -11.46 18.00 2.56
C GLU A 18 -10.13 18.04 3.32
N ILE A 19 -9.25 17.06 3.05
CA ILE A 19 -7.88 16.95 3.55
C ILE A 19 -6.96 16.45 2.44
N ASP A 20 -5.67 16.81 2.50
CA ASP A 20 -4.68 16.48 1.45
C ASP A 20 -3.96 15.15 1.67
N VAL A 21 -4.31 14.40 2.72
CA VAL A 21 -3.64 13.14 3.08
C VAL A 21 -4.65 12.07 3.46
N SER A 22 -4.38 10.85 3.03
CA SER A 22 -5.09 9.65 3.42
C SER A 22 -4.20 8.77 4.31
N PRO A 23 -4.74 7.71 4.94
CA PRO A 23 -3.91 6.73 5.62
C PRO A 23 -2.79 6.11 4.77
N LYS A 24 -2.95 6.05 3.44
CA LYS A 24 -1.95 5.45 2.54
C LYS A 24 -1.19 6.49 1.71
N PHE A 25 -1.79 7.65 1.44
CA PHE A 25 -1.30 8.57 0.42
C PHE A 25 -1.00 9.95 1.00
N GLN A 26 0.17 10.47 0.68
CA GLN A 26 0.60 11.82 1.05
C GLN A 26 0.56 12.70 -0.20
N GLY A 27 -0.48 13.52 -0.34
CA GLY A 27 -0.64 14.44 -1.47
C GLY A 27 -2.05 14.42 -2.06
N PRO A 28 -2.35 15.35 -2.98
CA PRO A 28 -3.68 15.48 -3.54
C PRO A 28 -4.06 14.27 -4.40
N LEU A 29 -5.37 14.05 -4.55
CA LEU A 29 -5.90 13.06 -5.47
C LEU A 29 -5.44 13.36 -6.90
N TYR A 30 -4.96 12.32 -7.59
CA TYR A 30 -4.75 12.40 -9.03
C TYR A 30 -6.07 12.63 -9.74
N SER A 31 -6.05 13.44 -10.81
CA SER A 31 -7.24 13.77 -11.59
C SER A 31 -7.93 12.54 -12.19
N GLU A 32 -7.18 11.47 -12.47
CA GLU A 32 -7.72 10.20 -12.97
C GLU A 32 -8.57 9.44 -11.93
N THR A 33 -8.36 9.71 -10.65
CA THR A 33 -9.06 9.07 -9.54
C THR A 33 -10.39 9.75 -9.22
N ILE A 34 -10.52 11.05 -9.51
CA ILE A 34 -11.72 11.86 -9.20
C ILE A 34 -13.02 11.21 -9.69
N PRO A 35 -13.11 10.69 -10.94
CA PRO A 35 -14.34 10.04 -11.42
C PRO A 35 -14.74 8.78 -10.64
N LEU A 36 -13.81 8.14 -9.94
CA LEU A 36 -14.04 6.89 -9.19
C LEU A 36 -14.52 7.15 -7.75
N VAL A 37 -14.36 8.37 -7.24
CA VAL A 37 -14.70 8.76 -5.86
C VAL A 37 -16.12 8.37 -5.45
N PRO A 38 -17.18 8.60 -6.27
CA PRO A 38 -18.53 8.20 -5.88
C PRO A 38 -18.68 6.69 -5.65
N ALA A 39 -17.98 5.86 -6.42
CA ALA A 39 -18.01 4.42 -6.25
C ALA A 39 -17.23 3.98 -5.00
N PHE A 40 -16.09 4.61 -4.73
CA PHE A 40 -15.33 4.34 -3.50
C PHE A 40 -16.11 4.68 -2.24
N ALA A 41 -16.84 5.80 -2.25
CA ALA A 41 -17.71 6.17 -1.15
C ALA A 41 -18.78 5.10 -0.87
N ARG A 42 -19.39 4.51 -1.91
CA ARG A 42 -20.34 3.39 -1.75
C ARG A 42 -19.67 2.13 -1.19
N LEU A 43 -18.45 1.80 -1.63
CA LEU A 43 -17.69 0.69 -1.06
C LEU A 43 -17.41 0.89 0.44
N HIS A 44 -17.16 2.13 0.89
CA HIS A 44 -16.99 2.44 2.31
C HIS A 44 -18.25 2.19 3.12
N GLU A 45 -19.45 2.28 2.53
CA GLU A 45 -20.71 1.94 3.21
C GLU A 45 -20.74 0.45 3.63
N TYR A 46 -20.10 -0.44 2.86
CA TYR A 46 -19.91 -1.86 3.21
C TYR A 46 -18.74 -2.10 4.19
N GLY A 47 -18.02 -1.05 4.57
CA GLY A 47 -16.86 -1.13 5.45
C GLY A 47 -15.55 -1.46 4.74
N ILE A 48 -15.52 -1.38 3.41
CA ILE A 48 -14.33 -1.66 2.60
C ILE A 48 -13.51 -0.38 2.48
N LEU A 49 -12.23 -0.43 2.87
CA LEU A 49 -11.32 0.71 2.72
C LEU A 49 -10.61 0.64 1.37
N THR A 50 -10.77 1.67 0.54
CA THR A 50 -10.05 1.82 -0.73
C THR A 50 -8.68 2.47 -0.49
N CYS A 51 -7.60 1.83 -0.95
CA CYS A 51 -6.23 2.27 -0.65
C CYS A 51 -5.48 2.80 -1.87
N SER A 52 -5.66 2.20 -3.04
CA SER A 52 -5.01 2.60 -4.29
C SER A 52 -5.88 2.20 -5.47
N SER A 53 -5.84 2.97 -6.54
CA SER A 53 -6.66 2.72 -7.72
C SER A 53 -6.11 3.43 -8.95
N GLN A 54 -6.43 2.89 -10.13
CA GLN A 54 -6.33 3.62 -11.39
C GLN A 54 -7.49 3.16 -12.31
N PRO A 55 -8.07 4.06 -13.11
CA PRO A 55 -9.08 3.68 -14.08
C PRO A 55 -8.46 2.87 -15.24
N GLY A 56 -9.30 2.12 -15.94
CA GLY A 56 -8.92 1.56 -17.23
C GLY A 56 -8.78 2.67 -18.27
N ARG A 57 -7.67 2.68 -19.02
CA ARG A 57 -7.39 3.68 -20.06
C ARG A 57 -6.75 3.02 -21.26
N LEU A 58 -7.20 3.41 -22.45
CA LEU A 58 -6.56 3.01 -23.69
C LEU A 58 -6.52 4.23 -24.60
N ASP A 59 -5.38 4.92 -24.64
CA ASP A 59 -5.19 6.02 -25.57
C ASP A 59 -5.13 5.50 -27.01
N PRO A 60 -5.62 6.28 -28.00
CA PRO A 60 -5.48 5.97 -29.41
C PRO A 60 -4.03 5.65 -29.80
N ASP A 61 -3.84 4.84 -30.85
CA ASP A 61 -2.52 4.43 -31.33
C ASP A 61 -1.65 5.58 -31.85
N ASP A 62 -2.26 6.69 -32.23
CA ASP A 62 -1.54 7.92 -32.60
C ASP A 62 -1.27 8.87 -31.43
N GLY A 63 -1.66 8.45 -30.22
CA GLY A 63 -1.41 9.13 -28.95
C GLY A 63 -2.22 10.41 -28.76
N VAL A 64 -2.13 10.94 -27.54
CA VAL A 64 -2.59 12.29 -27.20
C VAL A 64 -1.39 13.24 -27.20
N VAL A 65 -1.61 14.47 -27.65
CA VAL A 65 -0.60 15.52 -27.52
C VAL A 65 -0.58 15.97 -26.07
N MET A 66 0.56 15.80 -25.41
CA MET A 66 0.78 16.33 -24.09
C MET A 66 1.80 17.46 -24.19
N LYS A 67 1.36 18.69 -23.86
CA LYS A 67 2.28 19.79 -23.63
C LYS A 67 3.03 19.51 -22.33
N CYS A 68 4.35 19.71 -22.34
CA CYS A 68 5.12 19.64 -21.12
C CYS A 68 4.57 20.69 -20.15
N SER A 69 4.30 20.31 -18.90
CA SER A 69 3.82 21.24 -17.88
C SER A 69 4.90 22.21 -17.39
N HIS A 70 6.16 21.98 -17.78
CA HIS A 70 7.27 22.86 -17.42
C HIS A 70 7.37 24.01 -18.44
N GLU A 71 7.27 25.26 -17.98
CA GLU A 71 7.26 26.48 -18.82
C GLU A 71 8.51 26.64 -19.71
N MET A 72 9.57 25.88 -19.45
CA MET A 72 10.82 25.88 -20.23
C MET A 72 10.97 24.69 -21.19
N CYS A 73 9.95 23.83 -21.32
CA CYS A 73 9.94 22.73 -22.28
C CYS A 73 9.00 23.02 -23.44
N ASP A 74 9.52 23.66 -24.49
CA ASP A 74 8.79 23.91 -25.75
C ASP A 74 8.51 22.64 -26.58
N ASN A 75 8.97 21.48 -26.11
CA ASN A 75 8.81 20.24 -26.84
C ASN A 75 7.46 19.60 -26.53
N GLU A 76 6.48 19.84 -27.39
CA GLU A 76 5.28 18.99 -27.49
C GLU A 76 5.72 17.54 -27.71
N ARG A 77 5.17 16.61 -26.93
CA ARG A 77 5.40 15.18 -27.12
C ARG A 77 4.08 14.48 -27.34
N PHE A 78 4.11 13.50 -28.23
CA PHE A 78 3.03 12.55 -28.38
C PHE A 78 3.19 11.48 -27.31
N LEU A 79 2.09 11.18 -26.63
CA LEU A 79 2.03 10.27 -25.50
C LEU A 79 0.93 9.25 -25.76
N GLN A 80 1.23 7.96 -25.61
CA GLN A 80 0.22 6.92 -25.51
C GLN A 80 0.33 6.27 -24.14
N ILE A 81 -0.74 6.33 -23.36
CA ILE A 81 -0.89 5.59 -22.11
C ILE A 81 -1.88 4.44 -22.30
N LYS A 82 -1.49 3.25 -21.82
CA LYS A 82 -2.39 2.12 -21.64
C LYS A 82 -2.42 1.79 -20.15
N GLN A 83 -3.60 1.76 -19.56
CA GLN A 83 -3.82 1.39 -18.15
C GLN A 83 -4.88 0.29 -18.10
N LYS A 84 -4.60 -0.74 -17.31
CA LYS A 84 -5.64 -1.66 -16.85
C LYS A 84 -6.34 -1.03 -15.67
N ALA A 85 -7.65 -1.25 -15.55
CA ALA A 85 -8.36 -0.88 -14.34
C ALA A 85 -7.72 -1.63 -13.16
N PHE A 86 -7.51 -0.94 -12.05
CA PHE A 86 -6.93 -1.52 -10.84
C PHE A 86 -7.55 -0.92 -9.57
N LEU A 87 -7.72 -1.75 -8.56
CA LEU A 87 -8.18 -1.38 -7.23
C LEU A 87 -7.47 -2.21 -6.17
N TRP A 88 -6.95 -1.54 -5.14
CA TRP A 88 -6.46 -2.16 -3.92
C TRP A 88 -7.36 -1.77 -2.75
N LEU A 89 -7.84 -2.76 -2.01
CA LEU A 89 -8.78 -2.56 -0.92
C LEU A 89 -8.47 -3.42 0.31
N LEU A 90 -8.96 -2.99 1.47
CA LEU A 90 -8.94 -3.76 2.73
C LEU A 90 -10.37 -4.06 3.16
N VAL A 91 -10.68 -5.34 3.42
CA VAL A 91 -11.98 -5.78 3.92
C VAL A 91 -11.81 -6.33 5.34
N PRO A 92 -12.42 -5.71 6.38
CA PRO A 92 -12.29 -6.20 7.75
C PRO A 92 -12.91 -7.59 7.91
N THR A 93 -12.25 -8.48 8.65
CA THR A 93 -12.78 -9.83 8.97
C THR A 93 -13.27 -9.93 10.41
N GLU A 94 -12.75 -9.09 11.31
CA GLU A 94 -13.13 -9.03 12.72
C GLU A 94 -13.86 -7.70 13.00
N HIS A 95 -15.16 -7.65 12.71
CA HIS A 95 -16.00 -6.47 12.96
C HIS A 95 -17.46 -6.88 13.21
N GLU A 96 -18.11 -6.28 14.21
CA GLU A 96 -19.45 -6.68 14.68
C GLU A 96 -20.55 -6.63 13.60
N GLY A 97 -20.44 -5.70 12.66
CA GLY A 97 -21.38 -5.55 11.55
C GLY A 97 -21.00 -6.32 10.28
N ILE A 98 -19.79 -6.88 10.18
CA ILE A 98 -19.27 -7.46 8.94
C ILE A 98 -18.99 -8.94 9.17
N ASP A 99 -19.86 -9.78 8.61
CA ASP A 99 -19.77 -11.22 8.75
C ASP A 99 -18.57 -11.77 7.96
N LYS A 100 -17.60 -12.33 8.69
CA LYS A 100 -16.39 -12.97 8.15
C LYS A 100 -16.68 -14.02 7.07
N LYS A 101 -17.75 -14.81 7.19
CA LYS A 101 -18.11 -15.82 6.17
C LYS A 101 -18.53 -15.16 4.86
N LYS A 102 -19.15 -13.98 4.92
CA LYS A 102 -19.51 -13.21 3.72
C LYS A 102 -18.28 -12.60 3.07
N VAL A 103 -17.31 -12.14 3.86
CA VAL A 103 -16.01 -11.69 3.34
C VAL A 103 -15.28 -12.82 2.63
N ALA A 104 -15.21 -14.01 3.23
CA ALA A 104 -14.62 -15.19 2.59
C ALA A 104 -15.33 -15.55 1.27
N ARG A 105 -16.66 -15.46 1.23
CA ARG A 105 -17.44 -15.65 -0.01
C ARG A 105 -17.14 -14.57 -1.04
N LEU A 106 -17.07 -13.29 -0.66
CA LEU A 106 -16.71 -12.18 -1.57
C LEU A 106 -15.36 -12.42 -2.23
N VAL A 107 -14.35 -12.80 -1.43
CA VAL A 107 -13.01 -13.12 -1.94
C VAL A 107 -13.07 -14.34 -2.87
N GLY A 108 -13.84 -15.37 -2.54
CA GLY A 108 -14.07 -16.54 -3.40
C GLY A 108 -14.71 -16.18 -4.75
N GLU A 109 -15.75 -15.34 -4.76
CA GLU A 109 -16.41 -14.87 -5.98
C GLU A 109 -15.44 -14.03 -6.84
N LEU A 110 -14.65 -13.14 -6.22
CA LEU A 110 -13.60 -12.37 -6.91
C LEU A 110 -12.57 -13.30 -7.58
N LEU A 111 -12.03 -14.28 -6.84
CA LEU A 111 -11.07 -15.25 -7.35
C LEU A 111 -11.65 -16.14 -8.46
N GLY A 112 -12.97 -16.36 -8.47
CA GLY A 112 -13.66 -17.11 -9.50
C GLY A 112 -13.79 -16.37 -10.85
N ARG A 113 -13.51 -15.07 -10.88
CA ARG A 113 -13.63 -14.26 -12.10
C ARG A 113 -12.48 -14.52 -13.07
N ASN A 114 -12.83 -14.76 -14.32
CA ASN A 114 -11.86 -15.05 -15.39
C ASN A 114 -11.41 -13.81 -16.17
N ASP A 115 -12.05 -12.66 -15.99
CA ASP A 115 -11.74 -11.37 -16.60
C ASP A 115 -10.81 -10.50 -15.74
N LEU A 116 -10.55 -10.92 -14.50
CA LEU A 116 -9.71 -10.22 -13.53
C LEU A 116 -8.47 -11.02 -13.13
N VAL A 117 -7.46 -10.30 -12.66
CA VAL A 117 -6.33 -10.82 -11.88
C VAL A 117 -6.50 -10.34 -10.45
N ILE A 118 -6.50 -11.29 -9.51
CA ILE A 118 -6.82 -11.07 -8.11
C ILE A 118 -5.66 -11.56 -7.27
N THR A 119 -5.25 -10.77 -6.29
CA THR A 119 -4.45 -11.20 -5.15
C THR A 119 -5.23 -10.94 -3.88
N ALA A 120 -5.28 -11.91 -2.97
CA ALA A 120 -5.91 -11.78 -1.66
C ALA A 120 -4.91 -12.22 -0.60
N TYR A 121 -4.72 -11.39 0.43
CA TYR A 121 -3.76 -11.62 1.50
C TYR A 121 -4.36 -11.31 2.87
N SER A 122 -4.07 -12.13 3.89
CA SER A 122 -4.41 -11.85 5.28
C SER A 122 -3.28 -12.27 6.21
N GLU A 123 -2.91 -11.39 7.15
CA GLU A 123 -1.83 -11.60 8.12
C GLU A 123 -2.26 -12.36 9.38
N ASN A 124 -3.55 -12.49 9.66
CA ASN A 124 -4.02 -12.92 10.99
C ASN A 124 -5.27 -13.80 10.96
N ASP A 125 -5.47 -14.54 9.87
CA ASP A 125 -6.63 -15.41 9.74
C ASP A 125 -6.17 -16.86 9.83
N GLU A 126 -6.72 -17.60 10.80
CA GLU A 126 -6.48 -19.05 10.94
C GLU A 126 -7.24 -19.77 9.83
N TYR A 127 -6.63 -19.87 8.65
CA TYR A 127 -7.12 -20.79 7.63
C TYR A 127 -6.66 -22.20 7.97
N PRO A 128 -7.49 -23.24 7.72
CA PRO A 128 -7.10 -24.61 7.98
C PRO A 128 -5.80 -24.91 7.24
N SER A 129 -4.77 -25.30 7.99
CA SER A 129 -3.49 -25.73 7.43
C SER A 129 -3.76 -26.85 6.42
N PRO A 130 -3.13 -26.81 5.22
CA PRO A 130 -3.27 -27.89 4.27
C PRO A 130 -2.87 -29.22 4.91
N ALA A 131 -3.59 -30.29 4.57
CA ALA A 131 -3.43 -31.61 5.18
C ALA A 131 -2.09 -32.31 4.88
N GLY A 132 -1.20 -31.66 4.12
CA GLY A 132 0.15 -32.15 3.87
C GLY A 132 0.99 -31.23 2.98
N PRO A 133 2.30 -31.47 2.88
CA PRO A 133 3.26 -30.66 2.14
C PRO A 133 3.12 -30.71 0.61
N MET A 134 2.29 -31.62 0.08
CA MET A 134 1.93 -31.68 -1.35
C MET A 134 0.53 -31.13 -1.64
N ASP A 135 -0.20 -30.81 -0.57
CA ASP A 135 -1.54 -30.22 -0.59
C ASP A 135 -1.50 -28.74 -0.22
N TYR A 136 -0.32 -28.10 -0.19
CA TYR A 136 -0.25 -26.66 -0.28
C TYR A 136 -1.02 -26.29 -1.54
N PRO A 137 -2.24 -25.71 -1.42
CA PRO A 137 -2.75 -25.01 -2.55
C PRO A 137 -1.71 -23.89 -2.80
N ARG A 138 -1.67 -23.30 -3.99
CA ARG A 138 -0.76 -22.18 -4.32
C ARG A 138 -1.04 -20.90 -3.48
N GLU A 139 -1.44 -21.06 -2.22
CA GLU A 139 -2.44 -20.28 -1.50
C GLU A 139 -2.11 -20.06 0.00
N VAL A 140 -0.99 -20.58 0.50
CA VAL A 140 -0.48 -20.34 1.86
C VAL A 140 1.01 -20.12 1.73
N ALA A 141 1.49 -18.94 2.14
CA ALA A 141 2.93 -18.68 2.12
C ALA A 141 3.56 -19.28 3.39
N PRO A 142 4.55 -20.17 3.26
CA PRO A 142 5.34 -20.59 4.42
C PRO A 142 6.09 -19.37 4.98
N ILE A 143 6.26 -19.36 6.31
CA ILE A 143 7.20 -18.47 6.98
C ILE A 143 8.60 -18.92 6.56
N GLU A 144 9.40 -18.01 6.00
CA GLU A 144 10.85 -18.19 6.02
C GLU A 144 11.27 -17.92 7.46
N ASP A 145 11.62 -18.97 8.21
CA ASP A 145 12.19 -18.83 9.54
C ASP A 145 13.55 -18.13 9.40
N GLU A 146 13.57 -16.79 9.46
CA GLU A 146 14.82 -16.00 9.41
C GLU A 146 15.72 -16.29 10.62
N ASP A 147 15.19 -16.91 11.68
CA ASP A 147 15.90 -17.22 12.93
C ASP A 147 16.40 -18.67 13.05
N LEU A 148 16.19 -19.55 12.06
CA LEU A 148 16.78 -20.91 12.08
C LEU A 148 18.16 -21.00 11.42
N ASN A 149 18.75 -19.86 11.05
CA ASN A 149 20.16 -19.78 10.65
C ASN A 149 21.08 -19.47 11.85
N ASP A 150 20.70 -19.95 13.04
CA ASP A 150 21.62 -20.11 14.15
C ASP A 150 22.74 -21.05 13.71
N ASN A 151 23.91 -20.44 13.50
CA ASN A 151 25.25 -20.99 13.68
C ASN A 151 25.26 -22.46 14.12
N VAL A 152 25.24 -23.37 13.14
CA VAL A 152 25.99 -24.61 13.31
C VAL A 152 27.45 -24.20 13.26
N GLU A 153 28.01 -23.93 14.44
CA GLU A 153 29.46 -23.93 14.66
C GLU A 153 30.00 -25.25 14.07
N ARG A 154 30.53 -25.18 12.86
CA ARG A 154 31.44 -26.22 12.36
C ARG A 154 32.77 -25.96 13.02
N ASP A 155 32.98 -26.62 14.14
CA ASP A 155 34.31 -27.03 14.56
C ASP A 155 34.85 -27.98 13.49
N ASP A 156 35.64 -27.46 12.55
CA ASP A 156 36.55 -28.29 11.76
C ASP A 156 37.94 -27.67 11.82
N GLU A 157 38.78 -28.37 12.58
CA GLU A 157 40.22 -28.23 12.66
C GLU A 157 40.87 -28.53 11.29
N GLY A 158 41.83 -27.68 10.91
CA GLY A 158 43.06 -28.12 10.25
C GLY A 158 43.11 -28.17 8.72
N GLY A 159 44.19 -27.60 8.17
CA GLY A 159 44.80 -28.13 6.95
C GLY A 159 45.26 -27.12 5.90
N ASP A 160 46.52 -26.70 6.05
CA ASP A 160 47.55 -26.51 5.02
C ASP A 160 47.41 -25.53 3.83
N GLU A 161 48.40 -24.62 3.83
CA GLU A 161 49.17 -24.02 2.73
C GLU A 161 48.90 -24.53 1.30
N VAL A 162 48.60 -23.61 0.37
CA VAL A 162 49.23 -23.58 -0.97
C VAL A 162 49.35 -22.14 -1.46
N GLU A 163 50.59 -21.74 -1.77
CA GLU A 163 51.00 -20.50 -2.45
C GLU A 163 50.45 -20.40 -3.89
N GLY A 164 50.12 -19.18 -4.33
CA GLY A 164 49.72 -18.94 -5.72
C GLY A 164 49.72 -17.46 -6.10
N ASN A 165 50.92 -16.95 -6.43
CA ASN A 165 51.15 -15.67 -7.11
C ASN A 165 50.32 -15.54 -8.40
N VAL A 166 49.64 -14.41 -8.60
CA VAL A 166 49.52 -13.76 -9.92
C VAL A 166 49.45 -12.23 -9.72
N HIS A 167 50.46 -11.54 -10.24
CA HIS A 167 50.48 -10.11 -10.55
C HIS A 167 49.40 -9.76 -11.57
N GLU A 168 48.70 -8.65 -11.39
CA GLU A 168 48.31 -7.80 -12.53
C GLU A 168 48.40 -6.33 -12.14
N ASP A 169 49.33 -5.66 -12.82
CA ASP A 169 49.57 -4.22 -12.82
C ASP A 169 48.43 -3.50 -13.55
N GLY A 170 48.05 -2.32 -13.05
CA GLY A 170 47.11 -1.43 -13.70
C GLY A 170 47.17 -0.01 -13.13
N GLU A 171 48.15 0.76 -13.60
CA GLU A 171 48.30 2.23 -13.47
C GLU A 171 46.98 2.93 -13.83
N VAL A 172 46.37 3.79 -13.01
CA VAL A 172 46.71 5.18 -12.61
C VAL A 172 46.95 6.12 -13.79
N GLU A 173 45.93 6.91 -14.14
CA GLU A 173 45.94 8.31 -14.65
C GLU A 173 44.44 8.74 -14.71
N GLU A 174 43.96 9.95 -14.44
CA GLU A 174 44.50 11.22 -13.97
C GLU A 174 43.28 12.10 -13.57
N GLU A 175 43.56 13.09 -12.75
CA GLU A 175 42.67 14.07 -12.12
C GLU A 175 41.90 14.95 -13.11
N LYS A 176 40.66 15.34 -12.75
CA LYS A 176 40.15 16.70 -13.02
C LYS A 176 39.29 17.21 -11.89
N GLU A 177 39.87 18.14 -11.14
CA GLU A 177 39.20 19.08 -10.24
C GLU A 177 38.23 19.98 -11.01
N ALA A 178 37.05 20.22 -10.42
CA ALA A 178 36.29 21.45 -10.62
C ALA A 178 35.50 21.74 -9.35
N GLY A 179 35.98 22.72 -8.58
CA GLY A 179 35.34 23.22 -7.38
C GLY A 179 34.03 23.97 -7.67
N SER A 180 33.16 24.03 -6.67
CA SER A 180 32.28 25.18 -6.47
C SER A 180 31.91 25.29 -4.99
N GLU A 181 32.51 26.31 -4.38
CA GLU A 181 31.93 27.31 -3.47
C GLU A 181 30.92 26.87 -2.40
N GLY A 182 31.33 27.12 -1.15
CA GLY A 182 30.53 26.89 0.04
C GLY A 182 29.42 27.90 0.24
N MET A 183 28.38 27.46 0.93
CA MET A 183 27.32 28.32 1.44
C MET A 183 27.14 28.00 2.93
N GLY A 184 27.57 28.95 3.76
CA GLY A 184 27.57 28.83 5.21
C GLY A 184 26.17 28.90 5.80
N THR A 185 25.88 28.00 6.74
CA THR A 185 24.69 28.07 7.59
C THR A 185 25.05 28.73 8.91
N ARG A 186 24.36 29.85 9.18
CA ARG A 186 24.42 30.61 10.43
C ARG A 186 23.71 29.84 11.54
N THR A 187 24.44 29.60 12.62
CA THR A 187 23.91 29.26 13.94
C THR A 187 23.20 30.47 14.53
N LEU A 188 21.94 30.31 14.93
CA LEU A 188 21.25 31.26 15.82
C LEU A 188 20.67 30.49 17.01
N ASP A 189 21.33 30.67 18.14
CA ASP A 189 20.78 30.52 19.49
C ASP A 189 19.75 31.65 19.74
N PRO A 190 18.66 31.40 20.46
CA PRO A 190 18.53 32.13 21.72
C PRO A 190 17.82 31.38 22.86
N LYS A 191 18.55 31.28 23.98
CA LYS A 191 18.22 31.82 25.32
C LYS A 191 16.76 31.74 25.83
N SER A 192 16.64 30.93 26.89
CA SER A 192 16.08 31.25 28.22
C SER A 192 14.70 31.90 28.31
N ARG A 193 13.76 31.15 28.90
CA ARG A 193 12.74 31.77 29.76
C ARG A 193 12.28 30.79 30.84
N ASP A 194 12.70 31.08 32.06
CA ASP A 194 12.15 30.56 33.30
C ASP A 194 10.68 30.97 33.45
N GLY A 195 9.84 30.05 33.94
CA GLY A 195 8.42 30.26 34.16
C GLY A 195 7.85 29.20 35.11
N ILE A 196 7.89 29.53 36.38
CA ILE A 196 7.29 28.84 37.53
C ILE A 196 5.79 28.57 37.29
N CYS A 197 5.37 27.31 37.46
CA CYS A 197 3.99 26.96 37.82
C CYS A 197 4.01 25.76 38.79
N ASP A 198 3.76 26.05 40.06
CA ASP A 198 3.45 25.09 41.11
C ASP A 198 2.07 24.45 40.90
N GLY A 199 1.99 23.16 41.25
CA GLY A 199 0.86 22.59 41.97
C GLY A 199 -0.34 22.14 41.14
N LEU A 200 -0.34 20.86 40.75
CA LEU A 200 -1.56 20.05 40.59
C LEU A 200 -1.21 18.59 40.88
N GLU A 201 -1.81 18.05 41.95
CA GLU A 201 -1.69 16.67 42.39
C GLU A 201 -2.28 15.73 41.32
N ALA A 202 -1.44 14.87 40.76
CA ALA A 202 -1.87 13.77 39.91
C ALA A 202 -2.25 12.57 40.79
N THR A 203 -3.51 12.17 40.70
CA THR A 203 -3.98 10.87 41.18
C THR A 203 -3.27 9.75 40.41
N SER A 204 -2.72 8.79 41.15
CA SER A 204 -2.04 7.60 40.66
C SER A 204 -2.85 6.88 39.57
N ASN A 205 -2.37 6.96 38.33
CA ASN A 205 -2.67 5.96 37.31
C ASN A 205 -1.82 4.73 37.63
N GLU A 206 -2.46 3.60 37.92
CA GLU A 206 -1.80 2.30 37.83
C GLU A 206 -1.39 2.10 36.36
N GLU A 207 -0.13 2.40 36.07
CA GLU A 207 0.53 1.92 34.86
C GLU A 207 0.65 0.40 34.99
N LEU A 208 -0.19 -0.31 34.24
CA LEU A 208 0.04 -1.72 33.96
C LEU A 208 1.31 -1.81 33.12
N GLU A 209 2.45 -1.94 33.79
CA GLU A 209 3.71 -2.36 33.20
C GLU A 209 3.51 -3.81 32.69
N PHE A 210 3.25 -3.94 31.39
CA PHE A 210 3.40 -5.22 30.71
C PHE A 210 4.90 -5.48 30.61
N SER A 211 5.37 -6.60 31.17
CA SER A 211 6.76 -6.99 31.11
C SER A 211 7.17 -7.27 29.65
N ASP A 212 8.39 -6.88 29.27
CA ASP A 212 8.95 -7.16 27.95
C ASP A 212 8.98 -8.68 27.62
N GLU A 213 8.89 -9.54 28.64
CA GLU A 213 8.80 -11.00 28.51
C GLU A 213 7.44 -11.48 27.95
N ASP A 214 6.34 -10.76 28.17
CA ASP A 214 5.03 -11.09 27.57
C ASP A 214 4.94 -10.69 26.09
N GLN A 215 5.82 -9.80 25.62
CA GLN A 215 5.89 -9.38 24.22
C GLN A 215 6.54 -10.45 23.33
N ALA A 216 7.51 -11.22 23.87
CA ALA A 216 8.21 -12.30 23.16
C ALA A 216 7.40 -13.61 23.11
N ALA A 217 6.53 -13.87 24.08
CA ALA A 217 5.62 -15.04 24.06
C ALA A 217 4.39 -14.83 23.14
N SER A 218 4.17 -13.61 22.65
CA SER A 218 3.11 -13.27 21.69
C SER A 218 3.57 -13.35 20.23
N ASP A 219 4.72 -13.97 19.94
CA ASP A 219 5.04 -14.48 18.60
C ASP A 219 4.23 -15.74 18.29
N LEU A 220 2.92 -15.62 18.49
CA LEU A 220 1.91 -16.43 17.83
C LEU A 220 2.31 -16.52 16.36
N ILE A 221 2.64 -17.74 15.92
CA ILE A 221 2.89 -18.10 14.53
C ILE A 221 1.85 -17.38 13.67
N LYS A 222 2.28 -16.30 13.00
CA LYS A 222 1.41 -15.54 12.12
C LYS A 222 1.18 -16.38 10.88
N LEU A 223 -0.01 -16.97 10.78
CA LEU A 223 -0.40 -17.68 9.58
C LEU A 223 -0.80 -16.66 8.51
N TYR A 224 -0.04 -16.66 7.42
CA TYR A 224 -0.32 -15.83 6.26
C TYR A 224 -1.17 -16.60 5.26
N TYR A 225 -2.34 -16.06 4.96
CA TYR A 225 -3.15 -16.51 3.83
C TYR A 225 -2.79 -15.69 2.61
N PHE A 226 -2.47 -16.32 1.48
CA PHE A 226 -2.16 -15.62 0.24
C PHE A 226 -2.70 -16.38 -0.96
N ARG A 227 -3.75 -15.89 -1.60
CA ARG A 227 -4.27 -16.44 -2.87
C ARG A 227 -3.99 -15.50 -4.04
N SER A 228 -3.69 -16.06 -5.20
CA SER A 228 -3.50 -15.27 -6.42
C SER A 228 -4.00 -16.00 -7.67
N THR A 229 -4.73 -15.29 -8.53
CA THR A 229 -5.03 -15.75 -9.90
C THR A 229 -4.03 -15.24 -10.93
N ALA A 230 -3.02 -14.48 -10.50
CA ALA A 230 -1.97 -14.01 -11.39
C ALA A 230 -1.17 -15.20 -11.96
N PRO A 231 -0.73 -15.13 -13.22
CA PRO A 231 0.17 -16.13 -13.77
C PRO A 231 1.45 -16.20 -12.91
N PRO A 232 2.06 -17.40 -12.78
CA PRO A 232 3.32 -17.53 -12.06
C PRO A 232 4.41 -16.68 -12.73
N ILE A 233 5.33 -16.16 -11.91
CA ILE A 233 6.58 -15.53 -12.34
C ILE A 233 7.26 -16.49 -13.34
N PRO A 234 7.74 -16.02 -14.51
CA PRO A 234 8.34 -14.70 -14.73
C PRO A 234 7.50 -13.66 -15.47
N GLU A 235 6.20 -13.86 -15.72
CA GLU A 235 5.41 -12.89 -16.49
C GLU A 235 4.83 -11.79 -15.56
N PRO A 236 5.42 -10.59 -15.47
CA PRO A 236 4.84 -9.50 -14.69
C PRO A 236 3.50 -9.09 -15.29
N HIS A 237 2.49 -8.94 -14.43
CA HIS A 237 1.20 -8.39 -14.87
C HIS A 237 1.27 -6.87 -14.86
N PHE A 238 1.57 -6.29 -16.03
CA PHE A 238 1.68 -4.84 -16.19
C PHE A 238 0.33 -4.15 -15.98
N LEU A 239 0.32 -3.09 -15.17
CA LEU A 239 -0.86 -2.24 -14.94
C LEU A 239 -0.86 -1.03 -15.85
N THR A 240 0.31 -0.46 -16.11
CA THR A 240 0.44 0.75 -16.94
C THR A 240 1.65 0.65 -17.84
N THR A 241 1.44 0.87 -19.14
CA THR A 241 2.51 1.07 -20.12
C THR A 241 2.39 2.44 -20.77
N ARG A 242 3.54 2.96 -21.20
CA ARG A 242 3.68 4.30 -21.78
C ARG A 242 4.57 4.26 -23.00
N ARG A 243 4.15 4.92 -24.08
CA ARG A 243 5.02 5.32 -25.20
C ARG A 243 5.08 6.83 -25.27
N SER A 244 6.24 7.37 -25.65
CA SER A 244 6.37 8.81 -25.89
C SER A 244 7.32 9.07 -27.04
N ALA A 245 7.00 10.03 -27.90
CA ALA A 245 7.82 10.40 -29.04
C ALA A 245 7.66 11.88 -29.42
N SER A 246 8.53 12.39 -30.29
CA SER A 246 8.46 13.77 -30.78
C SER A 246 7.44 13.95 -31.91
N SER A 247 7.07 12.85 -32.59
CA SER A 247 6.05 12.84 -33.64
C SER A 247 5.11 11.63 -33.54
N ARG A 248 3.92 11.69 -34.16
CA ARG A 248 3.00 10.54 -34.27
C ARG A 248 3.62 9.35 -35.01
N ALA A 249 4.44 9.61 -36.02
CA ALA A 249 5.11 8.58 -36.79
C ALA A 249 6.10 7.79 -35.92
N GLU A 250 6.90 8.50 -35.14
CA GLU A 250 7.82 7.89 -34.17
C GLU A 250 7.09 7.15 -33.05
N LEU A 251 5.93 7.64 -32.60
CA LEU A 251 5.16 7.00 -31.53
C LEU A 251 4.72 5.57 -31.90
N LYS A 252 4.35 5.35 -33.17
CA LYS A 252 3.93 4.03 -33.67
C LYS A 252 5.03 2.99 -33.56
N THR A 253 6.30 3.41 -33.67
CA THR A 253 7.49 2.56 -33.59
C THR A 253 8.20 2.65 -32.24
N ALA A 254 7.75 3.52 -31.33
CA ALA A 254 8.35 3.68 -30.02
C ALA A 254 8.14 2.43 -29.17
N SER A 255 9.16 2.04 -28.42
CA SER A 255 9.05 0.93 -27.47
C SER A 255 8.12 1.28 -26.31
N GLU A 256 7.34 0.29 -25.87
CA GLU A 256 6.57 0.42 -24.64
C GLU A 256 7.49 0.42 -23.43
N LYS A 257 7.32 1.42 -22.57
CA LYS A 257 7.95 1.49 -21.26
C LYS A 257 6.91 1.09 -20.21
N VAL A 258 7.25 0.12 -19.39
CA VAL A 258 6.46 -0.26 -18.23
C VAL A 258 6.55 0.87 -17.19
N GLN A 259 5.43 1.26 -16.61
CA GLN A 259 5.37 2.27 -15.54
C GLN A 259 5.04 1.64 -14.20
N THR A 260 4.01 0.78 -14.15
CA THR A 260 3.57 0.11 -12.93
C THR A 260 3.28 -1.36 -13.18
N ASN A 261 3.65 -2.18 -12.20
CA ASN A 261 3.41 -3.62 -12.15
C ASN A 261 2.35 -3.92 -11.10
N PHE A 262 1.52 -4.92 -11.36
CA PHE A 262 0.66 -5.49 -10.35
C PHE A 262 1.52 -6.29 -9.39
N ILE A 263 1.31 -6.07 -8.10
CA ILE A 263 2.08 -6.72 -7.06
C ILE A 263 1.54 -8.14 -6.88
N THR A 264 2.38 -9.13 -7.18
CA THR A 264 2.04 -10.55 -7.13
C THR A 264 2.80 -11.32 -6.06
N SER A 265 3.77 -10.70 -5.38
CA SER A 265 4.60 -11.39 -4.39
C SER A 265 4.30 -10.95 -2.97
N LEU A 266 4.30 -11.92 -2.05
CA LEU A 266 4.07 -11.69 -0.63
C LEU A 266 4.99 -10.62 -0.04
N PRO A 267 6.32 -10.63 -0.28
CA PRO A 267 7.21 -9.64 0.34
C PRO A 267 6.87 -8.20 -0.09
N GLN A 268 6.43 -8.01 -1.34
CA GLN A 268 5.98 -6.71 -1.82
C GLN A 268 4.63 -6.30 -1.21
N ILE A 269 3.70 -7.24 -1.04
CA ILE A 269 2.41 -6.98 -0.37
C ILE A 269 2.65 -6.61 1.09
N THR A 270 3.47 -7.38 1.81
CA THR A 270 3.85 -7.10 3.19
C THR A 270 4.54 -5.75 3.30
N LYS A 271 5.44 -5.41 2.36
CA LYS A 271 6.06 -4.07 2.29
C LYS A 271 5.05 -2.96 2.04
N GLU A 272 4.09 -3.15 1.15
CA GLU A 272 3.03 -2.17 0.90
C GLU A 272 2.15 -1.97 2.13
N LEU A 273 1.81 -3.06 2.84
CA LEU A 273 1.03 -3.00 4.07
C LEU A 273 1.82 -2.38 5.22
N SER A 274 3.12 -2.64 5.31
CA SER A 274 4.00 -2.02 6.31
C SER A 274 4.27 -0.54 6.01
N GLN A 275 4.38 -0.16 4.74
CA GLN A 275 4.47 1.25 4.32
C GLN A 275 3.20 2.04 4.64
N CYS A 276 2.04 1.38 4.68
CA CYS A 276 0.87 2.03 5.23
C CYS A 276 1.13 2.45 6.69
N GLY A 277 2.02 1.78 7.45
CA GLY A 277 2.21 1.93 8.90
C GLY A 277 3.46 2.65 9.45
N THR A 278 4.55 2.84 8.72
CA THR A 278 5.85 3.02 9.39
C THR A 278 6.19 4.38 10.01
N ASN A 279 5.59 5.54 9.68
CA ASN A 279 6.13 6.81 10.23
C ASN A 279 5.14 7.85 10.80
N TYR A 280 3.82 7.72 10.60
CA TYR A 280 2.86 8.73 11.12
C TYR A 280 1.56 8.13 11.69
N LEU A 281 1.38 6.82 11.60
CA LEU A 281 0.07 6.18 11.75
C LEU A 281 0.04 5.00 12.72
N GLU A 282 1.10 4.66 13.45
CA GLU A 282 1.13 3.50 14.36
C GLU A 282 -0.13 3.35 15.23
N SER A 283 -0.64 4.46 15.79
CA SER A 283 -1.88 4.46 16.57
C SER A 283 -3.15 4.17 15.75
N ARG A 284 -3.18 4.57 14.47
CA ARG A 284 -4.24 4.23 13.51
C ARG A 284 -4.10 2.79 12.98
N PHE A 285 -2.89 2.25 12.89
CA PHE A 285 -2.65 0.84 12.54
C PHE A 285 -3.13 -0.13 13.60
N ARG A 286 -3.19 0.28 14.88
CA ARG A 286 -3.85 -0.56 15.90
C ARG A 286 -5.30 -0.88 15.54
N ALA A 287 -6.03 0.04 14.90
CA ALA A 287 -7.40 -0.23 14.45
C ALA A 287 -7.45 -1.19 13.25
N VAL A 288 -6.53 -1.02 12.29
CA VAL A 288 -6.37 -1.95 11.16
C VAL A 288 -6.02 -3.36 11.66
N ARG A 289 -5.02 -3.50 12.55
CA ARG A 289 -4.61 -4.78 13.14
C ARG A 289 -5.74 -5.48 13.89
N ARG A 290 -6.63 -4.73 14.56
CA ARG A 290 -7.76 -5.31 15.30
C ARG A 290 -8.82 -5.91 14.41
N VAL A 291 -9.11 -5.30 13.27
CA VAL A 291 -10.13 -5.82 12.35
C VAL A 291 -9.59 -6.88 11.39
N ARG A 292 -8.28 -7.17 11.47
CA ARG A 292 -7.57 -8.23 10.73
C ARG A 292 -8.01 -8.30 9.25
N PRO A 293 -7.90 -7.21 8.49
CA PRO A 293 -8.52 -7.16 7.18
C PRO A 293 -7.83 -8.10 6.20
N VAL A 294 -8.60 -8.61 5.24
CA VAL A 294 -8.06 -9.20 4.02
C VAL A 294 -7.74 -8.04 3.07
N ALA A 295 -6.47 -7.97 2.63
CA ALA A 295 -6.05 -7.10 1.56
C ALA A 295 -6.34 -7.76 0.21
N VAL A 296 -7.02 -7.05 -0.69
CA VAL A 296 -7.35 -7.56 -2.02
C VAL A 296 -6.85 -6.59 -3.08
N GLY A 297 -5.96 -7.07 -3.94
CA GLY A 297 -5.58 -6.41 -5.18
C GLY A 297 -6.40 -6.96 -6.34
N ILE A 298 -6.98 -6.07 -7.13
CA ILE A 298 -7.84 -6.43 -8.27
C ILE A 298 -7.35 -5.65 -9.49
N ALA A 299 -7.08 -6.35 -10.58
CA ALA A 299 -6.71 -5.75 -11.86
C ALA A 299 -7.51 -6.37 -13.00
N ALA A 300 -7.87 -5.58 -14.01
CA ALA A 300 -8.39 -6.13 -15.26
C ALA A 300 -7.31 -6.99 -15.96
N LYS A 301 -7.73 -8.01 -16.72
CA LYS A 301 -6.81 -8.72 -17.64
C LYS A 301 -6.53 -7.89 -18.89
N ASP A 302 -7.58 -7.30 -19.44
CA ASP A 302 -7.51 -6.53 -20.68
C ASP A 302 -7.22 -5.04 -20.43
N TRP A 303 -6.75 -4.38 -21.48
CA TRP A 303 -6.51 -2.94 -21.49
C TRP A 303 -7.79 -2.18 -21.83
N GLY A 304 -7.95 -0.99 -21.26
CA GLY A 304 -9.02 -0.07 -21.63
C GLY A 304 -10.13 0.09 -20.59
N PRO A 305 -11.12 0.94 -20.88
CA PRO A 305 -12.07 1.47 -19.90
C PRO A 305 -13.27 0.54 -19.63
N GLN A 306 -13.29 -0.67 -20.18
CA GLN A 306 -14.49 -1.51 -20.15
C GLN A 306 -14.79 -2.13 -18.78
N VAL A 307 -13.79 -2.21 -17.90
CA VAL A 307 -13.93 -2.88 -16.61
C VAL A 307 -14.07 -1.85 -15.49
N ASP A 308 -15.27 -1.75 -14.92
CA ASP A 308 -15.56 -0.97 -13.71
C ASP A 308 -15.40 -1.87 -12.48
N ILE A 309 -14.17 -1.96 -11.96
CA ILE A 309 -13.86 -2.80 -10.80
C ILE A 309 -14.67 -2.38 -9.56
N PRO A 310 -14.82 -1.09 -9.21
CA PRO A 310 -15.68 -0.69 -8.09
C PRO A 310 -17.11 -1.20 -8.21
N ALA A 311 -17.73 -1.08 -9.39
CA ALA A 311 -19.09 -1.59 -9.61
C ALA A 311 -19.16 -3.12 -9.46
N ILE A 312 -18.18 -3.86 -9.98
CA ILE A 312 -18.09 -5.32 -9.81
C ILE A 312 -18.01 -5.69 -8.31
N VAL A 313 -17.18 -4.98 -7.54
CA VAL A 313 -17.05 -5.25 -6.09
C VAL A 313 -18.36 -4.95 -5.37
N GLU A 314 -19.04 -3.84 -5.70
CA GLU A 314 -20.34 -3.48 -5.13
C GLU A 314 -21.41 -4.55 -5.42
N GLU A 315 -21.54 -4.99 -6.68
CA GLU A 315 -22.46 -6.06 -7.09
C GLU A 315 -22.18 -7.37 -6.33
N LEU A 316 -20.90 -7.76 -6.20
CA LEU A 316 -20.53 -8.95 -5.46
C LEU A 316 -20.82 -8.82 -3.96
N CYS A 317 -20.68 -7.63 -3.37
CA CYS A 317 -21.08 -7.37 -1.99
C CYS A 317 -22.58 -7.63 -1.80
N GLU A 318 -23.41 -7.16 -2.72
CA GLU A 318 -24.86 -7.42 -2.71
C GLU A 318 -25.17 -8.91 -2.89
N GLN A 319 -24.52 -9.57 -3.84
CA GLN A 319 -24.70 -11.00 -4.12
C GLN A 319 -24.37 -11.88 -2.91
N VAL A 320 -23.30 -11.58 -2.17
CA VAL A 320 -22.93 -12.34 -0.95
C VAL A 320 -23.74 -11.91 0.28
N GLY A 321 -24.59 -10.89 0.15
CA GLY A 321 -25.46 -10.36 1.20
C GLY A 321 -24.71 -9.55 2.24
N LEU A 322 -23.60 -8.90 1.87
CA LEU A 322 -22.87 -7.97 2.74
C LEU A 322 -23.74 -6.73 2.96
N GLN A 323 -23.83 -6.25 4.21
CA GLN A 323 -24.69 -5.12 4.56
C GLN A 323 -23.91 -3.80 4.52
N ARG A 324 -24.60 -2.71 4.18
CA ARG A 324 -24.08 -1.34 4.23
C ARG A 324 -24.09 -0.82 5.68
N VAL A 325 -23.17 -1.32 6.49
CA VAL A 325 -23.10 -1.02 7.93
C VAL A 325 -22.73 0.43 8.25
N PHE A 326 -22.22 1.18 7.27
CA PHE A 326 -21.77 2.56 7.42
C PHE A 326 -22.56 3.57 6.57
N GLU A 327 -23.76 3.22 6.12
CA GLU A 327 -24.64 4.10 5.31
C GLU A 327 -24.87 5.48 5.97
N ARG A 328 -24.89 5.51 7.32
CA ARG A 328 -25.08 6.73 8.12
C ARG A 328 -23.86 7.63 8.23
N ILE A 329 -22.69 7.21 7.74
CA ILE A 329 -21.54 8.11 7.67
C ILE A 329 -21.93 9.34 6.84
N ASN A 330 -22.82 9.25 5.86
CA ASN A 330 -23.00 10.31 4.87
C ASN A 330 -23.62 11.65 5.32
N GLU A 331 -24.44 11.75 6.37
CA GLU A 331 -25.35 12.93 6.44
C GLU A 331 -25.34 13.82 7.70
N ALA A 332 -24.92 13.39 8.89
CA ALA A 332 -25.06 14.26 10.07
C ALA A 332 -23.95 14.16 11.13
N HIS A 333 -23.25 13.03 11.22
CA HIS A 333 -22.20 12.84 12.22
C HIS A 333 -20.82 13.34 11.75
N LEU A 334 -20.67 13.58 10.44
CA LEU A 334 -19.44 14.02 9.79
C LEU A 334 -19.05 15.45 10.13
N GLU A 335 -19.99 16.39 10.19
CA GLU A 335 -19.61 17.80 10.37
C GLU A 335 -18.93 18.05 11.72
N GLU A 336 -19.35 17.35 12.77
CA GLU A 336 -18.82 17.55 14.12
C GLU A 336 -17.52 16.77 14.36
N GLN A 337 -17.45 15.51 13.90
CA GLN A 337 -16.23 14.71 14.05
C GLN A 337 -15.13 15.13 13.08
N SER A 338 -15.45 15.45 11.83
CA SER A 338 -14.45 15.92 10.86
C SER A 338 -13.90 17.28 11.27
N ARG A 339 -14.69 18.22 11.81
CA ARG A 339 -14.15 19.48 12.37
C ARG A 339 -13.16 19.22 13.50
N SER A 340 -13.52 18.36 14.46
CA SER A 340 -12.64 18.03 15.59
C SER A 340 -11.34 17.34 15.14
N LEU A 341 -11.43 16.44 14.15
CA LEU A 341 -10.31 15.66 13.66
C LEU A 341 -9.40 16.49 12.74
N VAL A 342 -9.98 17.33 11.88
CA VAL A 342 -9.26 18.33 11.07
C VAL A 342 -8.57 19.34 11.99
N GLU A 343 -9.24 19.89 13.00
CA GLU A 343 -8.59 20.81 13.95
C GLU A 343 -7.41 20.15 14.69
N ARG A 344 -7.57 18.91 15.13
CA ARG A 344 -6.49 18.15 15.77
C ARG A 344 -5.33 17.90 14.81
N LEU A 345 -5.62 17.56 13.56
CA LEU A 345 -4.61 17.42 12.54
C LEU A 345 -3.96 18.77 12.26
N SER A 346 -4.67 19.85 11.96
CA SER A 346 -4.07 21.16 11.73
C SER A 346 -3.18 21.67 12.87
N ARG A 347 -3.42 21.26 14.14
CA ARG A 347 -2.56 21.57 15.29
C ARG A 347 -1.28 20.73 15.36
N LEU A 348 -1.30 19.50 14.85
CA LEU A 348 -0.12 18.62 14.81
C LEU A 348 0.85 18.99 13.68
N TRP A 349 0.47 19.91 12.79
CA TRP A 349 1.22 20.29 11.59
C TRP A 349 1.70 21.76 11.61
N ARG A 350 1.50 22.46 12.73
CA ARG A 350 2.15 23.74 13.05
C ARG A 350 3.19 23.47 14.12
#